data_AF-A0A351MUW5-F1
#
_entry.id   AF-A0A351MUW5-F1
#
_cell.length_a   1.000
_cell.length_b   1.000
_cell.length_c   1.000
_cell.angle_alpha   90.00
_cell.angle_beta   90.00
_cell.angle_gamma   90.00
#
_symmetry.space_group_name_H-M   'P 1'
#
loop_
_entity.id
_entity.type
_entity.pdbx_description
1 polymer ?
#
loop_
_entity_poly.entity_id
_entity_poly.type
_entity_poly.pdbx_seq_one_letter_code
_entity_poly.pdbx_strand_id
1 'polypeptide(L)'
;DRNGRKGALHSAVDAVTAPAINADLSATTIGSSSLARIPQAAALSPTGVPAETPVPMGRPDQLLQADILAALGPGLAARSDTFVIRAYGDDGEMTNAGRAWCEVTVQRLPEWVVPSTEELNESNAAYRTIAASGRGATVDTLQRNARLSIINRQLGRRFTIVSFRWIAAPGP
;
A
#
# COMPACT_ATOMS: atom_id res chain seq x y z
N ASP A 1 3.78 -20.31 17.39
CA ASP A 1 3.89 -21.61 18.08
C ASP A 1 4.12 -21.40 19.58
N ARG A 2 3.82 -22.39 20.43
CA ARG A 2 3.97 -22.31 21.90
C ARG A 2 5.42 -21.97 22.35
N ASN A 3 6.38 -22.03 21.42
CA ASN A 3 7.81 -21.80 21.63
C ASN A 3 8.32 -20.46 21.05
N GLY A 4 7.46 -19.66 20.41
CA GLY A 4 7.84 -18.34 19.85
C GLY A 4 8.89 -18.39 18.72
N ARG A 5 9.08 -19.54 18.08
CA ARG A 5 10.09 -19.75 17.04
C ARG A 5 9.57 -19.46 15.63
N LYS A 6 8.24 -19.41 15.46
CA LYS A 6 7.57 -19.03 14.20
C LYS A 6 6.90 -17.67 14.30
N GLY A 7 6.97 -16.88 13.23
CA GLY A 7 6.23 -15.63 13.11
C GLY A 7 4.71 -15.84 13.20
N ALA A 8 3.97 -14.81 13.62
CA ALA A 8 2.52 -14.89 13.83
C ALA A 8 1.76 -15.36 12.58
N LEU A 9 2.14 -14.85 11.40
CA LEU A 9 1.56 -15.26 10.12
C LEU A 9 1.92 -16.69 9.74
N HIS A 10 3.19 -17.07 9.87
CA HIS A 10 3.60 -18.44 9.56
C HIS A 10 2.92 -19.47 10.47
N SER A 11 2.78 -19.15 11.76
CA SER A 11 2.05 -20.00 12.70
C SER A 11 0.57 -20.13 12.38
N ALA A 12 -0.04 -19.11 11.76
CA ALA A 12 -1.43 -19.15 11.33
C ALA A 12 -1.60 -20.03 10.08
N VAL A 13 -0.72 -19.89 9.08
CA VAL A 13 -0.73 -20.72 7.87
C VAL A 13 -0.60 -22.21 8.21
N ASP A 14 0.32 -22.55 9.11
CA ASP A 14 0.52 -23.95 9.55
C ASP A 14 -0.66 -24.51 10.36
N ALA A 15 -1.46 -23.64 10.98
CA ALA A 15 -2.64 -24.05 11.76
C ALA A 15 -3.88 -24.30 10.88
N VAL A 16 -3.88 -23.87 9.61
CA VAL A 16 -5.00 -24.09 8.70
C VAL A 16 -4.99 -25.55 8.22
N THR A 17 -5.98 -26.31 8.69
CA THR A 17 -6.15 -27.73 8.38
C THR A 17 -7.24 -28.00 7.35
N ALA A 18 -8.08 -27.02 7.01
CA ALA A 18 -9.13 -27.14 6.00
C ALA A 18 -9.40 -25.81 5.28
N PRO A 19 -9.10 -25.71 3.97
CA PRO A 19 -8.30 -26.65 3.19
C PRO A 19 -6.87 -26.76 3.76
N ALA A 20 -6.29 -27.95 3.77
CA ALA A 20 -4.92 -28.18 4.23
C ALA A 20 -3.93 -27.46 3.30
N ILE A 21 -3.48 -26.26 3.66
CA ILE A 21 -2.57 -25.45 2.82
C ILE A 21 -1.16 -26.06 2.84
N ASN A 22 -0.65 -26.37 4.05
CA ASN A 22 0.69 -26.96 4.24
C ASN A 22 0.64 -28.35 4.91
N ALA A 23 -0.54 -28.84 5.31
CA ALA A 23 -0.68 -30.02 6.18
C ALA A 23 -0.56 -31.37 5.46
N ASP A 24 -0.72 -31.42 4.13
CA ASP A 24 -0.59 -32.67 3.34
C ASP A 24 0.88 -33.03 3.00
N LEU A 25 1.82 -32.16 3.39
CA LEU A 25 3.24 -32.25 3.00
C LEU A 25 4.19 -32.50 4.19
N SER A 26 3.65 -32.61 5.41
CA SER A 26 4.41 -32.85 6.64
C SER A 26 4.93 -34.29 6.81
N ALA A 27 4.65 -35.19 5.85
CA ALA A 27 5.06 -36.59 5.92
C ALA A 27 6.51 -36.86 5.48
N THR A 28 7.21 -35.87 4.89
CA THR A 28 8.63 -36.02 4.55
C THR A 28 9.48 -35.26 5.55
N THR A 29 10.14 -36.02 6.42
CA THR A 29 11.01 -35.52 7.49
C THR A 29 12.45 -35.45 7.02
N ILE A 30 13.21 -34.44 7.46
CA ILE A 30 14.65 -34.36 7.20
C ILE A 30 15.33 -35.50 7.96
N GLY A 31 15.90 -36.46 7.23
CA GLY A 31 16.70 -37.54 7.83
C GLY A 31 17.80 -36.98 8.74
N SER A 32 18.09 -37.67 9.84
CA SER A 32 19.02 -37.23 10.89
C SER A 32 20.42 -36.83 10.40
N SER A 33 20.86 -37.37 9.26
CA SER A 33 22.13 -37.05 8.58
C SER A 33 22.17 -35.67 7.91
N SER A 34 21.02 -35.03 7.66
CA SER A 34 20.92 -33.73 7.00
C SER A 34 20.69 -32.56 7.96
N LEU A 35 20.43 -32.83 9.25
CA LEU A 35 20.19 -31.80 10.28
C LEU A 35 21.39 -30.88 10.49
N ALA A 36 22.62 -31.39 10.32
CA ALA A 36 23.84 -30.61 10.45
C ALA A 36 23.98 -29.51 9.37
N ARG A 37 23.32 -29.66 8.22
CA ARG A 37 23.31 -28.66 7.14
C ARG A 37 22.27 -27.56 7.34
N ILE A 38 21.36 -27.71 8.29
CA ILE A 38 20.24 -26.78 8.52
C ILE A 38 20.23 -26.43 10.02
N PRO A 39 21.15 -25.56 10.48
CA PRO A 39 21.31 -25.24 11.90
C PRO A 39 20.06 -24.59 12.54
N GLN A 40 19.10 -24.14 11.73
CA GLN A 40 17.85 -23.52 12.16
C GLN A 40 16.64 -24.47 12.14
N ALA A 41 16.82 -25.76 11.85
CA ALA A 41 15.72 -26.73 11.71
C ALA A 41 14.79 -26.77 12.94
N ALA A 42 15.34 -26.65 14.15
CA ALA A 42 14.59 -26.60 15.41
C ALA A 42 13.59 -25.44 15.52
N ALA A 43 13.78 -24.35 14.77
CA ALA A 43 12.87 -23.20 14.76
C ALA A 43 11.70 -23.40 13.78
N LEU A 44 11.81 -24.36 12.88
CA LEU A 44 10.89 -24.62 11.79
C LEU A 44 9.98 -25.83 12.08
N SER A 45 10.37 -26.69 13.01
CA SER A 45 9.54 -27.76 13.54
C SER A 45 8.40 -27.23 14.41
N PRO A 46 7.15 -27.73 14.25
CA PRO A 46 6.01 -27.39 15.11
C PRO A 46 6.24 -27.69 16.60
N THR A 47 7.06 -28.70 16.88
CA THR A 47 7.37 -29.20 18.23
C THR A 47 8.73 -28.72 18.74
N GLY A 48 9.52 -28.05 17.89
CA GLY A 48 10.86 -27.61 18.23
C GLY A 48 11.94 -28.70 18.14
N VAL A 49 11.58 -29.88 17.64
CA VAL A 49 12.49 -31.01 17.41
C VAL A 49 13.02 -30.94 15.97
N PRO A 50 14.35 -30.83 15.74
CA PRO A 50 14.92 -30.72 14.39
C PRO A 50 14.58 -31.89 13.48
N ALA A 51 14.52 -33.10 14.04
CA ALA A 51 14.15 -34.32 13.33
C ALA A 51 12.65 -34.44 13.04
N GLU A 52 11.83 -33.45 13.40
CA GLU A 52 10.42 -33.35 13.00
C GLU A 52 10.19 -32.10 12.16
N THR A 53 11.27 -31.47 11.69
CA THR A 53 11.19 -30.35 10.76
C THR A 53 10.65 -30.92 9.44
N PRO A 54 9.47 -30.49 9.00
CA PRO A 54 9.05 -30.79 7.64
C PRO A 54 10.16 -30.28 6.69
N VAL A 55 10.40 -30.94 5.55
CA VAL A 55 11.35 -30.47 4.51
C VAL A 55 10.73 -29.51 3.46
N PRO A 56 10.15 -28.34 3.79
CA PRO A 56 9.51 -27.63 2.68
C PRO A 56 9.75 -26.13 2.56
N MET A 57 10.62 -25.53 3.38
CA MET A 57 11.07 -24.18 3.11
C MET A 57 11.87 -24.18 1.79
N GLY A 58 11.19 -23.85 0.69
CA GLY A 58 11.72 -23.85 -0.66
C GLY A 58 11.10 -24.89 -1.60
N ARG A 59 10.12 -25.70 -1.17
CA ARG A 59 9.34 -26.47 -2.13
C ARG A 59 8.30 -25.56 -2.80
N PRO A 60 8.08 -25.69 -4.12
CA PRO A 60 7.11 -24.86 -4.83
C PRO A 60 5.65 -25.15 -4.45
N ASP A 61 5.37 -26.27 -3.79
CA ASP A 61 4.03 -26.67 -3.32
C ASP A 61 3.69 -26.13 -1.93
N GLN A 62 4.52 -25.26 -1.36
CA GLN A 62 4.33 -24.71 -0.03
C GLN A 62 4.16 -23.20 0.00
N LEU A 63 3.24 -22.76 0.86
CA LEU A 63 2.99 -21.36 1.10
C LEU A 63 3.77 -20.88 2.34
N LEU A 64 4.73 -19.99 2.13
CA LEU A 64 5.49 -19.34 3.19
C LEU A 64 4.91 -17.97 3.54
N GLN A 65 5.22 -17.49 4.75
CA GLN A 65 4.92 -16.11 5.14
C GLN A 65 5.56 -15.09 4.18
N ALA A 66 6.75 -15.40 3.64
CA ALA A 66 7.42 -14.55 2.68
C ALA A 66 6.63 -14.39 1.37
N ASP A 67 5.95 -15.44 0.89
CA ASP A 67 5.16 -15.39 -0.34
C ASP A 67 3.94 -14.49 -0.17
N ILE A 68 3.28 -14.60 0.99
CA ILE A 68 2.15 -13.73 1.36
C ILE A 68 2.61 -12.27 1.48
N LEU A 69 3.74 -12.03 2.15
CA LEU A 69 4.29 -10.68 2.30
C LEU A 69 4.79 -10.10 0.98
N ALA A 70 5.35 -10.90 0.08
CA ALA A 70 5.75 -10.48 -1.25
C ALA A 70 4.54 -10.12 -2.11
N ALA A 71 3.43 -10.86 -2.00
CA ALA A 71 2.19 -10.57 -2.69
C ALA A 71 1.47 -9.32 -2.15
N LEU A 72 1.46 -9.13 -0.82
CA LEU A 72 0.78 -8.00 -0.17
C LEU A 72 1.63 -6.73 -0.10
N GLY A 73 2.96 -6.86 -0.17
CA GLY A 73 3.90 -5.74 -0.04
C GLY A 73 3.56 -4.55 -0.96
N PRO A 74 3.29 -4.76 -2.26
CA PRO A 74 2.89 -3.68 -3.16
C PRO A 74 1.53 -3.04 -2.82
N GLY A 75 0.63 -3.76 -2.15
CA GLY A 75 -0.71 -3.28 -1.77
C GLY A 75 -0.78 -2.61 -0.39
N LEU A 76 0.24 -2.81 0.46
CA LEU A 76 0.32 -2.20 1.80
C LEU A 76 0.74 -0.73 1.79
N ALA A 77 1.07 -0.16 0.62
CA ALA A 77 1.23 1.27 0.49
C ALA A 77 -0.12 1.95 0.76
N ALA A 78 -0.29 2.52 1.96
CA ALA A 78 -1.41 3.39 2.27
C ALA A 78 -1.41 4.53 1.25
N ARG A 79 -2.37 4.50 0.30
CA ARG A 79 -2.64 5.66 -0.52
C ARG A 79 -3.22 6.73 0.40
N SER A 80 -2.44 7.79 0.63
CA SER A 80 -2.88 8.99 1.33
C SER A 80 -3.86 9.77 0.44
N ASP A 81 -5.07 9.25 0.27
CA ASP A 81 -6.20 9.98 -0.35
C ASP A 81 -7.05 10.67 0.73
N THR A 82 -6.62 10.68 2.00
CA THR A 82 -7.26 11.43 3.10
C THR A 82 -6.24 12.33 3.79
N PHE A 83 -6.58 13.60 3.94
CA PHE A 83 -5.69 14.64 4.48
C PHE A 83 -6.39 15.41 5.58
N VAL A 84 -5.62 15.88 6.57
CA VAL A 84 -6.09 16.80 7.60
C VAL A 84 -5.52 18.18 7.31
N ILE A 85 -6.41 19.16 7.11
CA ILE A 85 -6.07 20.56 6.90
C ILE A 85 -6.40 21.30 8.19
N ARG A 86 -5.42 22.05 8.73
CA ARG A 86 -5.64 22.94 9.87
C ARG A 86 -5.46 24.38 9.42
N ALA A 87 -6.43 25.23 9.73
CA ALA A 87 -6.41 26.64 9.38
C ALA A 87 -6.56 27.51 10.64
N TYR A 88 -5.96 28.69 10.57
CA TYR A 88 -5.98 29.73 11.60
C TYR A 88 -6.43 31.04 10.97
N GLY A 89 -7.34 31.75 11.63
CA GLY A 89 -7.75 33.11 11.28
C GLY A 89 -7.63 34.03 12.49
N ASP A 90 -7.19 35.26 12.25
CA ASP A 90 -7.04 36.33 13.24
C ASP A 90 -7.56 37.64 12.61
N ASP A 91 -8.28 38.45 13.38
CA ASP A 91 -8.80 39.75 12.93
C ASP A 91 -7.81 40.90 13.18
N GLY A 92 -6.70 40.62 13.88
CA GLY A 92 -5.63 41.58 14.10
C GLY A 92 -5.93 42.60 15.21
N GLU A 93 -7.04 42.49 15.92
CA GLU A 93 -7.26 43.28 17.13
C GLU A 93 -6.41 42.74 18.30
N MET A 94 -6.03 43.63 19.23
CA MET A 94 -5.27 43.26 20.43
C MET A 94 -6.07 42.41 21.42
N THR A 95 -7.36 42.18 21.17
CA THR A 95 -8.19 41.30 22.00
C THR A 95 -8.20 39.90 21.37
N ASN A 96 -8.09 38.84 22.18
CA ASN A 96 -8.18 37.45 21.71
C ASN A 96 -9.59 37.07 21.17
N ALA A 97 -10.46 38.04 20.94
CA ALA A 97 -11.85 37.83 20.53
C ALA A 97 -11.99 37.41 19.06
N GLY A 98 -10.99 37.69 18.22
CA GLY A 98 -11.03 37.41 16.78
C GLY A 98 -10.29 36.17 16.29
N ARG A 99 -9.77 35.33 17.20
CA ARG A 99 -8.94 34.19 16.83
C ARG A 99 -9.77 32.91 16.67
N ALA A 100 -9.61 32.24 15.55
CA ALA A 100 -10.29 30.98 15.27
C ALA A 100 -9.34 29.94 14.69
N TRP A 101 -9.51 28.69 15.14
CA TRP A 101 -8.83 27.53 14.59
C TRP A 101 -9.86 26.52 14.11
N CYS A 102 -9.68 26.01 12.90
CA CYS A 102 -10.49 24.89 12.41
C CYS A 102 -9.61 23.79 11.84
N GLU A 103 -10.13 22.58 11.90
CA GLU A 103 -9.53 21.41 11.31
C GLU A 103 -10.54 20.67 10.45
N VAL A 104 -10.12 20.32 9.25
CA VAL A 104 -10.93 19.71 8.22
C VAL A 104 -10.25 18.45 7.75
N THR A 105 -10.93 17.31 7.86
CA THR A 105 -10.47 16.07 7.22
C THR A 105 -11.13 15.98 5.85
N VAL A 106 -10.31 15.92 4.80
CA VAL A 106 -10.76 15.85 3.41
C VAL A 106 -10.33 14.53 2.80
N GLN A 107 -11.19 13.93 1.99
CA GLN A 107 -10.90 12.74 1.20
C GLN A 107 -10.95 13.06 -0.28
N ARG A 108 -9.89 12.69 -1.01
CA ARG A 108 -9.82 12.74 -2.46
C ARG A 108 -10.52 11.52 -3.05
N LEU A 109 -11.37 11.75 -4.03
CA LEU A 109 -12.10 10.71 -4.75
C LEU A 109 -11.53 10.54 -6.17
N PRO A 110 -11.70 9.38 -6.80
CA PRO A 110 -11.24 9.17 -8.16
C PRO A 110 -12.05 9.97 -9.19
N GLU A 111 -13.25 10.47 -8.87
CA GLU A 111 -14.04 11.24 -9.83
C GLU A 111 -13.49 12.66 -10.03
N TRP A 112 -13.81 13.25 -11.18
CA TRP A 112 -13.56 14.66 -11.47
C TRP A 112 -14.50 15.59 -10.68
N VAL A 113 -14.12 16.86 -10.49
CA VAL A 113 -15.00 17.87 -9.88
C VAL A 113 -16.29 18.04 -10.67
N VAL A 114 -16.18 18.14 -12.00
CA VAL A 114 -17.30 18.11 -12.94
C VAL A 114 -17.36 16.71 -13.56
N PRO A 115 -18.53 16.02 -13.54
CA PRO A 115 -18.65 14.67 -14.10
C PRO A 115 -18.10 14.58 -15.54
N SER A 116 -17.20 13.63 -15.78
CA SER A 116 -16.54 13.42 -17.06
C SER A 116 -15.97 12.02 -17.13
N THR A 117 -16.00 11.41 -18.32
CA THR A 117 -15.32 10.14 -18.63
C THR A 117 -13.97 10.35 -19.32
N GLU A 118 -13.65 11.60 -19.66
CA GLU A 118 -12.38 11.96 -20.31
C GLU A 118 -11.20 11.86 -19.32
N GLU A 119 -10.05 11.41 -19.81
CA GLU A 119 -8.81 11.37 -19.04
C GLU A 119 -8.11 12.74 -18.99
N LEU A 120 -7.20 12.92 -18.02
CA LEU A 120 -6.44 14.18 -17.88
C LEU A 120 -5.52 14.42 -19.07
N ASN A 121 -4.89 13.35 -19.52
CA ASN A 121 -3.88 13.35 -20.56
C ASN A 121 -4.34 12.41 -21.68
N GLU A 122 -3.97 12.75 -22.89
CA GLU A 122 -4.15 11.94 -24.08
C GLU A 122 -2.79 11.72 -24.76
N SER A 123 -2.70 10.74 -25.66
CA SER A 123 -1.47 10.50 -26.40
C SER A 123 -1.10 11.71 -27.25
N ASN A 124 0.16 12.14 -27.19
CA ASN A 124 0.65 13.22 -28.03
C ASN A 124 0.99 12.70 -29.44
N ALA A 125 0.24 13.13 -30.45
CA ALA A 125 0.48 12.73 -31.84
C ALA A 125 1.87 13.18 -32.35
N ALA A 126 2.39 14.31 -31.86
CA ALA A 126 3.69 14.83 -32.27
C ALA A 126 4.86 13.98 -31.78
N TYR A 127 4.69 13.24 -30.68
CA TYR A 127 5.72 12.35 -30.13
C TYR A 127 6.17 11.33 -31.16
N ARG A 128 5.23 10.66 -31.84
CA ARG A 128 5.53 9.61 -32.83
C ARG A 128 6.26 10.14 -34.05
N THR A 129 5.84 11.32 -34.54
CA THR A 129 6.39 11.93 -35.75
C THR A 129 7.81 12.47 -35.51
N ILE A 130 8.07 13.06 -34.34
CA ILE A 130 9.37 13.64 -34.02
C ILE A 130 10.39 12.56 -33.68
N ALA A 131 10.00 11.52 -32.94
CA ALA A 131 10.85 10.37 -32.68
C ALA A 131 11.35 9.70 -33.98
N ALA A 132 10.53 9.69 -35.03
CA ALA A 132 10.90 9.18 -36.35
C ALA A 132 11.78 10.14 -37.17
N SER A 133 11.77 11.44 -36.87
CA SER A 133 12.44 12.48 -37.67
C SER A 133 13.94 12.63 -37.39
N GLY A 134 14.49 11.94 -36.38
CA GLY A 134 15.91 12.02 -36.01
C GLY A 134 16.38 13.38 -35.49
N ARG A 135 15.48 14.37 -35.41
CA ARG A 135 15.76 15.70 -34.85
C ARG A 135 15.62 15.61 -33.33
N GLY A 136 16.65 16.01 -32.59
CA GLY A 136 16.72 15.95 -31.12
C GLY A 136 15.76 16.92 -30.40
N ALA A 137 14.47 16.88 -30.75
CA ALA A 137 13.43 17.60 -30.04
C ALA A 137 12.82 16.67 -28.99
N THR A 138 13.00 17.00 -27.73
CA THR A 138 12.35 16.32 -26.61
C THR A 138 10.89 16.73 -26.59
N VAL A 139 9.99 15.82 -26.96
CA VAL A 139 8.55 16.01 -26.89
C VAL A 139 7.98 14.96 -25.93
N ASP A 140 7.03 15.37 -25.09
CA ASP A 140 6.36 14.45 -24.17
C ASP A 140 5.44 13.48 -24.93
N THR A 141 5.45 12.22 -24.50
CA THR A 141 4.55 11.15 -24.95
C THR A 141 3.09 11.46 -24.71
N LEU A 142 2.79 12.23 -23.66
CA LEU A 142 1.45 12.61 -23.25
C LEU A 142 1.24 14.11 -23.41
N GLN A 143 0.04 14.50 -23.78
CA GLN A 143 -0.40 15.89 -23.80
C GLN A 143 -1.69 16.04 -23.00
N ARG A 144 -1.98 17.24 -22.52
CA ARG A 144 -3.22 17.51 -21.78
C ARG A 144 -4.43 17.33 -22.69
N ASN A 145 -5.43 16.57 -22.24
CA ASN A 145 -6.64 16.31 -23.02
C ASN A 145 -7.43 17.61 -23.24
N ALA A 146 -7.61 18.00 -24.50
CA ALA A 146 -8.34 19.21 -24.87
C ALA A 146 -9.85 19.11 -24.56
N ARG A 147 -10.40 17.89 -24.58
CA ARG A 147 -11.82 17.56 -24.37
C ARG A 147 -12.24 17.63 -22.90
N LEU A 148 -11.28 17.52 -21.98
CA LEU A 148 -11.54 17.68 -20.56
C LEU A 148 -11.85 19.16 -20.24
N SER A 149 -12.90 19.40 -19.46
CA SER A 149 -13.36 20.75 -19.12
C SER A 149 -12.24 21.60 -18.48
N ILE A 150 -12.27 22.92 -18.70
CA ILE A 150 -11.29 23.84 -18.12
C ILE A 150 -11.26 23.72 -16.58
N ILE A 151 -12.43 23.59 -15.96
CA ILE A 151 -12.57 23.41 -14.51
C ILE A 151 -11.83 22.16 -14.04
N ASN A 152 -12.04 21.01 -14.69
CA ASN A 152 -11.36 19.77 -14.32
C ASN A 152 -9.85 19.81 -14.57
N ARG A 153 -9.39 20.54 -15.59
CA ARG A 153 -7.96 20.73 -15.85
C ARG A 153 -7.27 21.64 -14.83
N GLN A 154 -8.02 22.54 -14.20
CA GLN A 154 -7.52 23.46 -13.17
C GLN A 154 -7.62 22.85 -11.77
N LEU A 155 -8.78 22.33 -11.39
CA LEU A 155 -9.08 21.86 -10.03
C LEU A 155 -8.79 20.37 -9.83
N GLY A 156 -8.83 19.59 -10.91
CA GLY A 156 -8.49 18.17 -10.85
C GLY A 156 -9.62 17.29 -10.29
N ARG A 157 -9.21 16.31 -9.47
CA ARG A 157 -10.10 15.31 -8.85
C ARG A 157 -10.92 15.93 -7.73
N ARG A 158 -12.09 15.36 -7.48
CA ARG A 158 -13.04 15.82 -6.46
C ARG A 158 -12.51 15.52 -5.06
N PHE A 159 -12.71 16.46 -4.15
CA PHE A 159 -12.50 16.28 -2.71
C PHE A 159 -13.83 16.39 -1.98
N THR A 160 -14.00 15.57 -0.96
CA THR A 160 -15.16 15.60 -0.06
C THR A 160 -14.66 15.85 1.36
N ILE A 161 -15.35 16.75 2.07
CA ILE A 161 -15.10 16.96 3.50
C ILE A 161 -15.72 15.78 4.26
N VAL A 162 -14.87 15.01 4.92
CA VAL A 162 -15.28 13.87 5.76
C VAL A 162 -15.66 14.36 7.15
N SER A 163 -14.86 15.28 7.69
CA SER A 163 -15.12 15.86 9.01
C SER A 163 -14.66 17.30 9.06
N PHE A 164 -15.35 18.09 9.88
CA PHE A 164 -14.99 19.46 10.18
C PHE A 164 -15.17 19.67 11.69
N ARG A 165 -14.18 20.30 12.32
CA ARG A 165 -14.29 20.72 13.72
C ARG A 165 -13.61 22.06 13.96
N TRP A 166 -14.22 22.86 14.82
CA TRP A 166 -13.55 23.98 15.46
C TRP A 166 -12.64 23.46 16.56
N ILE A 167 -11.43 24.01 16.64
CA ILE A 167 -10.48 23.70 17.70
C ILE A 167 -10.47 24.88 18.66
N ALA A 168 -10.58 24.60 19.96
CA ALA A 168 -10.25 25.59 20.98
C ALA A 168 -8.79 26.02 20.79
N ALA A 169 -8.47 27.28 21.14
CA ALA A 169 -7.09 27.75 21.10
C ALA A 169 -6.18 26.70 21.77
N PRO A 170 -5.11 26.23 21.08
CA PRO A 170 -4.16 25.36 21.75
C PRO A 170 -3.65 26.11 22.98
N GLY A 171 -3.77 25.47 24.14
CA GLY A 171 -3.30 26.05 25.40
C GLY A 171 -1.83 26.46 25.32
N PRO A 172 -1.38 27.39 26.18
CA PRO A 172 0.01 27.84 26.22
C PRO A 172 0.99 26.69 26.49
#